data_AF-A0A660UNK5-F1
#
_entry.id   AF-A0A660UNK5-F1
#
_cell.length_a   1.000
_cell.length_b   1.000
_cell.length_c   1.000
_cell.angle_alpha   90.00
_cell.angle_beta   90.00
_cell.angle_gamma   90.00
#
_symmetry.space_group_name_H-M   'P 1'
#
loop_
_entity.id
_entity.type
_entity.pdbx_description
1 polymer ?
#
loop_
_entity_poly.entity_id
_entity_poly.type
_entity_poly.pdbx_seq_one_letter_code
_entity_poly.pdbx_strand_id
1 'polypeptide(L)'
;MRKMRLTKLAVICTVLACSTIQAGNWAEFAVDISTDDQQMPDIHGSTIVWQQLVAGDWDIYGVDITDPENPWFFEAAEFADDQTEPAIYGNTIVWQSFVETDWGIYGADLSNLENDFVIADIEGSDQQNPAIYENTVVWQDNFDTDWDIYAADIT
;
A
#
# COMPACT_ATOMS: atom_id res chain seq x y z
N MET A 1 -8.93 -31.70 -16.73
CA MET A 1 -8.34 -31.71 -15.37
C MET A 1 -9.18 -30.80 -14.49
N ARG A 2 -9.45 -31.23 -13.26
CA ARG A 2 -10.58 -30.82 -12.42
C ARG A 2 -10.27 -29.49 -11.71
N LYS A 3 -11.16 -28.50 -11.82
CA LYS A 3 -11.09 -27.22 -11.09
C LYS A 3 -11.05 -27.49 -9.59
N MET A 4 -10.00 -27.05 -8.91
CA MET A 4 -9.93 -27.03 -7.45
C MET A 4 -10.50 -25.69 -7.00
N ARG A 5 -11.72 -25.71 -6.44
CA ARG A 5 -12.29 -24.57 -5.74
C ARG A 5 -11.70 -24.59 -4.33
N LEU A 6 -10.88 -23.60 -3.99
CA LEU A 6 -10.59 -23.32 -2.58
C LEU A 6 -11.87 -22.74 -1.97
N THR A 7 -12.52 -23.52 -1.12
CA THR A 7 -13.51 -23.04 -0.16
C THR A 7 -12.79 -22.09 0.79
N LYS A 8 -13.00 -20.78 0.64
CA LYS A 8 -12.67 -19.82 1.70
C LYS A 8 -13.52 -20.21 2.92
N LEU A 9 -12.84 -20.62 3.97
CA LEU A 9 -13.43 -20.93 5.27
C LEU A 9 -13.96 -19.61 5.82
N ALA A 10 -15.27 -19.49 6.03
CA ALA A 10 -15.83 -18.38 6.77
C ALA A 10 -15.30 -18.47 8.21
N VAL A 11 -14.31 -17.62 8.54
CA VAL A 11 -13.91 -17.41 9.92
C VAL A 11 -15.03 -16.58 10.54
N ILE A 12 -15.79 -17.23 11.41
CA ILE A 12 -16.67 -16.55 12.36
C ILE A 12 -15.74 -15.77 13.28
N CYS A 13 -15.57 -14.47 13.02
CA CYS A 13 -14.81 -13.61 13.90
C CYS A 13 -15.71 -13.24 15.08
N THR A 14 -15.55 -13.99 16.16
CA THR A 14 -16.02 -13.63 17.48
C THR A 14 -15.56 -12.21 17.81
N VAL A 15 -16.51 -11.30 18.01
CA VAL A 15 -16.29 -9.97 18.58
C VAL A 15 -15.50 -10.15 19.89
N LEU A 16 -14.21 -9.85 19.91
CA LEU A 16 -13.44 -9.82 21.15
C LEU A 16 -12.25 -8.86 21.07
N ALA A 17 -12.34 -7.87 21.96
CA ALA A 17 -11.36 -6.87 22.39
C ALA A 17 -11.00 -5.77 21.39
N CYS A 18 -11.99 -5.01 20.94
CA CYS A 18 -11.77 -3.59 20.67
C CYS A 18 -11.50 -2.89 22.02
N SER A 19 -10.44 -2.09 22.09
CA SER A 19 -10.18 -1.18 23.20
C SER A 19 -11.44 -0.34 23.45
N THR A 20 -12.06 -0.42 24.62
CA THR A 20 -13.19 0.47 24.97
C THR A 20 -12.70 1.89 25.31
N ILE A 21 -11.76 2.42 24.53
CA ILE A 21 -11.33 3.81 24.61
C ILE A 21 -12.27 4.60 23.71
N GLN A 22 -13.28 5.19 24.34
CA GLN A 22 -14.25 6.02 23.65
C GLN A 22 -13.60 7.35 23.23
N ALA A 23 -13.02 7.39 22.03
CA ALA A 23 -12.69 8.63 21.34
C ALA A 23 -14.00 9.25 20.81
N GLY A 24 -14.80 9.89 21.65
CA GLY A 24 -16.07 10.52 21.23
C GLY A 24 -17.19 9.55 20.80
N ASN A 25 -18.00 9.91 19.80
CA ASN A 25 -19.07 9.05 19.25
C ASN A 25 -18.55 8.09 18.17
N TRP A 26 -17.24 7.92 18.08
CA TRP A 26 -16.58 7.09 17.09
C TRP A 26 -16.32 5.70 17.69
N ALA A 27 -16.49 4.66 16.88
CA ALA A 27 -16.14 3.29 17.23
C ALA A 27 -14.86 2.91 16.47
N GLU A 28 -13.85 2.45 17.19
CA GLU A 28 -12.69 1.80 16.60
C GLU A 28 -13.12 0.43 16.04
N PHE A 29 -12.56 0.05 14.90
CA PHE A 29 -12.67 -1.29 14.34
C PHE A 29 -11.33 -1.68 13.75
N ALA A 30 -11.00 -2.97 13.83
CA ALA A 30 -9.78 -3.48 13.23
C ALA A 30 -9.98 -3.72 11.73
N VAL A 31 -8.98 -3.36 10.91
CA VAL A 31 -8.99 -3.55 9.46
C VAL A 31 -8.34 -4.90 9.10
N ASP A 32 -7.12 -5.13 9.59
CA ASP A 32 -6.45 -6.45 9.60
C ASP A 32 -5.91 -6.73 11.00
N ILE A 33 -5.99 -7.98 11.43
CA ILE A 33 -5.51 -8.50 12.73
C ILE A 33 -4.56 -9.69 12.56
N SER A 34 -3.98 -9.83 11.37
CA SER A 34 -2.89 -10.77 11.12
C SER A 34 -1.67 -10.46 12.02
N THR A 35 -0.73 -11.40 12.09
CA THR A 35 0.37 -11.35 13.06
C THR A 35 1.61 -10.64 12.55
N ASP A 36 1.60 -10.24 11.28
CA ASP A 36 2.69 -9.52 10.64
C ASP A 36 2.72 -8.06 11.14
N ASP A 37 3.83 -7.36 10.92
CA ASP A 37 3.91 -5.93 11.25
C ASP A 37 3.26 -5.13 10.11
N GLN A 38 2.24 -4.31 10.40
CA GLN A 38 1.63 -3.37 9.44
C GLN A 38 1.96 -1.91 9.81
N GLN A 39 2.41 -1.13 8.82
CA GLN A 39 2.86 0.26 9.02
C GLN A 39 2.44 1.16 7.86
N MET A 40 2.67 2.47 8.01
CA MET A 40 2.43 3.52 7.00
C MET A 40 1.10 3.39 6.23
N PRO A 41 -0.06 3.41 6.93
CA PRO A 41 -1.33 3.33 6.24
C PRO A 41 -1.66 4.65 5.53
N ASP A 42 -2.27 4.57 4.35
CA ASP A 42 -2.92 5.67 3.66
C ASP A 42 -4.33 5.27 3.19
N ILE A 43 -5.21 6.25 2.97
CA ILE A 43 -6.61 6.00 2.62
C ILE A 43 -7.16 7.01 1.61
N HIS A 44 -7.83 6.48 0.59
CA HIS A 44 -8.68 7.27 -0.30
C HIS A 44 -10.08 6.65 -0.41
N GLY A 45 -11.11 7.42 -0.04
CA GLY A 45 -12.48 6.92 -0.05
C GLY A 45 -12.65 5.73 0.91
N SER A 46 -12.96 4.56 0.37
CA SER A 46 -13.08 3.29 1.11
C SER A 46 -11.88 2.37 0.95
N THR A 47 -10.83 2.78 0.23
CA THR A 47 -9.66 1.95 0.01
C THR A 47 -8.53 2.38 0.91
N ILE A 48 -8.01 1.44 1.70
CA ILE A 48 -6.87 1.60 2.59
C ILE A 48 -5.69 0.83 1.97
N VAL A 49 -4.50 1.42 1.99
CA VAL A 49 -3.24 0.75 1.66
C VAL A 49 -2.28 0.86 2.84
N TRP A 50 -1.39 -0.10 3.00
CA TRP A 50 -0.35 -0.10 4.05
C TRP A 50 0.83 -0.94 3.58
N GLN A 51 1.98 -0.77 4.23
CA GLN A 51 3.10 -1.70 4.08
C GLN A 51 3.02 -2.80 5.16
N GLN A 52 3.34 -4.04 4.78
CA GLN A 52 3.33 -5.18 5.69
C GLN A 52 4.63 -5.98 5.57
N LEU A 53 5.22 -6.36 6.72
CA LEU A 53 6.44 -7.16 6.76
C LEU A 53 6.10 -8.64 6.62
N VAL A 54 6.29 -9.21 5.44
CA VAL A 54 6.00 -10.63 5.15
C VAL A 54 7.30 -11.32 4.76
N ALA A 55 7.60 -12.47 5.36
CA ALA A 55 8.74 -13.31 5.01
C ALA A 55 10.17 -12.68 5.04
N GLY A 56 10.32 -11.42 5.44
CA GLY A 56 11.62 -10.75 5.64
C GLY A 56 11.75 -9.40 4.93
N ASP A 57 10.80 -9.06 4.07
CA ASP A 57 10.70 -7.83 3.27
C ASP A 57 9.33 -7.15 3.47
N TRP A 58 9.31 -5.85 3.20
CA TRP A 58 8.07 -5.06 3.20
C TRP A 58 7.38 -5.14 1.85
N ASP A 59 6.08 -5.40 1.86
CA ASP A 59 5.21 -5.46 0.68
C ASP A 59 4.04 -4.47 0.83
N ILE A 60 3.40 -4.07 -0.27
CA ILE A 60 2.24 -3.17 -0.23
C ILE A 60 0.94 -3.97 -0.32
N TYR A 61 0.14 -3.88 0.74
CA TYR A 61 -1.19 -4.48 0.82
C TYR A 61 -2.26 -3.41 0.83
N GLY A 62 -3.49 -3.82 0.51
CA GLY A 62 -4.63 -2.93 0.62
C GLY A 62 -5.95 -3.67 0.79
N VAL A 63 -6.98 -2.88 1.10
CA VAL A 63 -8.34 -3.38 1.33
C VAL A 63 -9.39 -2.33 0.97
N ASP A 64 -10.44 -2.75 0.30
CA ASP A 64 -11.67 -1.98 0.15
C ASP A 64 -12.65 -2.33 1.29
N ILE A 65 -12.98 -1.31 2.10
CA ILE A 65 -13.89 -1.39 3.24
C ILE A 65 -15.29 -0.82 2.94
N THR A 66 -15.72 -0.82 1.67
CA THR A 66 -17.11 -0.45 1.30
C THR A 66 -18.15 -1.28 2.04
N ASP A 67 -17.86 -2.57 2.27
CA ASP A 67 -18.58 -3.45 3.19
C ASP A 67 -17.61 -3.96 4.27
N PRO A 68 -17.53 -3.30 5.44
CA PRO A 68 -16.62 -3.68 6.51
C PRO A 68 -16.86 -5.10 7.07
N GLU A 69 -18.04 -5.70 6.82
CA GLU A 69 -18.32 -7.09 7.21
C GLU A 69 -17.77 -8.11 6.20
N ASN A 70 -17.48 -7.67 4.97
CA ASN A 70 -16.90 -8.49 3.91
C ASN A 70 -15.84 -7.71 3.11
N PRO A 71 -14.75 -7.27 3.75
CA PRO A 71 -13.71 -6.48 3.11
C PRO A 71 -13.04 -7.24 1.97
N TRP A 72 -12.63 -6.51 0.92
CA TRP A 72 -11.88 -7.09 -0.20
C TRP A 72 -10.40 -6.70 -0.11
N PHE A 73 -9.58 -7.66 0.30
CA PHE A 73 -8.12 -7.53 0.38
C PHE A 73 -7.43 -7.80 -0.97
N PHE A 74 -6.31 -7.12 -1.20
CA PHE A 74 -5.44 -7.27 -2.37
C PHE A 74 -3.97 -7.00 -2.02
N GLU A 75 -3.07 -7.55 -2.82
CA GLU A 75 -1.64 -7.23 -2.85
C GLU A 75 -1.40 -6.22 -3.98
N ALA A 76 -0.88 -5.04 -3.67
CA ALA A 76 -0.54 -4.03 -4.67
C ALA A 76 0.88 -4.20 -5.21
N ALA A 77 1.81 -4.61 -4.34
CA ALA A 77 3.16 -5.03 -4.69
C ALA A 77 3.57 -6.13 -3.71
N GLU A 78 3.89 -7.32 -4.24
CA GLU A 78 4.40 -8.48 -3.48
C GLU A 78 5.52 -9.13 -4.31
N PHE A 79 6.74 -8.61 -4.17
CA PHE A 79 7.91 -9.12 -4.87
C PHE A 79 9.18 -8.81 -4.07
N ALA A 80 10.29 -9.41 -4.51
CA ALA A 80 11.55 -9.33 -3.76
C ALA A 80 11.99 -7.90 -3.47
N ASP A 81 12.64 -7.73 -2.32
CA ASP A 81 13.14 -6.48 -1.76
C ASP A 81 12.02 -5.62 -1.15
N ASP A 82 12.36 -4.49 -0.54
CA ASP A 82 11.39 -3.69 0.22
C ASP A 82 10.55 -2.77 -0.69
N GLN A 83 9.23 -2.86 -0.58
CA GLN A 83 8.28 -1.84 -1.00
C GLN A 83 7.64 -1.16 0.23
N THR A 84 7.73 0.17 0.28
CA THR A 84 7.39 0.95 1.48
C THR A 84 6.74 2.29 1.14
N GLU A 85 6.28 3.00 2.18
CA GLU A 85 5.70 4.35 2.08
C GLU A 85 4.60 4.47 1.00
N PRO A 86 3.55 3.62 1.04
CA PRO A 86 2.49 3.70 0.05
C PRO A 86 1.62 4.94 0.23
N ALA A 87 1.12 5.48 -0.88
CA ALA A 87 0.10 6.52 -0.93
C ALA A 87 -0.96 6.18 -2.00
N ILE A 88 -2.20 6.64 -1.81
CA ILE A 88 -3.31 6.33 -2.71
C ILE A 88 -4.17 7.55 -3.05
N TYR A 89 -4.55 7.67 -4.32
CA TYR A 89 -5.61 8.58 -4.77
C TYR A 89 -6.46 7.93 -5.86
N GLY A 90 -7.78 7.89 -5.65
CA GLY A 90 -8.70 7.21 -6.57
C GLY A 90 -8.33 5.73 -6.71
N ASN A 91 -7.93 5.33 -7.92
CA ASN A 91 -7.47 3.98 -8.24
C ASN A 91 -5.95 3.84 -8.26
N THR A 92 -5.20 4.93 -8.11
CA THR A 92 -3.76 4.91 -8.28
C THR A 92 -3.10 4.77 -6.92
N ILE A 93 -2.28 3.73 -6.78
CA ILE A 93 -1.40 3.51 -5.64
C ILE A 93 0.01 3.84 -6.10
N VAL A 94 0.76 4.57 -5.28
CA VAL A 94 2.20 4.82 -5.48
C VAL A 94 2.96 4.38 -4.24
N TRP A 95 4.19 3.94 -4.42
CA TRP A 95 5.08 3.51 -3.34
C TRP A 95 6.54 3.75 -3.73
N GLN A 96 7.45 3.63 -2.77
CA GLN A 96 8.87 3.52 -3.06
C GLN A 96 9.30 2.06 -3.02
N SER A 97 10.17 1.65 -3.94
CA SER A 97 10.73 0.29 -3.99
C SER A 97 12.25 0.37 -3.97
N PHE A 98 12.89 -0.48 -3.17
CA PHE A 98 14.34 -0.66 -3.22
C PHE A 98 14.67 -1.67 -4.30
N VAL A 99 15.37 -1.25 -5.36
CA VAL A 99 15.74 -2.13 -6.46
C VAL A 99 17.25 -2.08 -6.66
N GLU A 100 17.91 -3.22 -6.43
CA GLU A 100 19.36 -3.39 -6.48
C GLU A 100 20.15 -2.52 -5.48
N THR A 101 20.29 -1.21 -5.73
CA THR A 101 21.16 -0.31 -4.96
C THR A 101 20.51 0.97 -4.46
N ASP A 102 19.30 1.30 -4.92
CA ASP A 102 18.70 2.62 -4.81
C ASP A 102 17.17 2.52 -4.72
N TRP A 103 16.56 3.56 -4.17
CA TRP A 103 15.10 3.69 -4.09
C TRP A 103 14.52 4.37 -5.34
N GLY A 104 13.49 3.78 -5.93
CA GLY A 104 12.68 4.38 -6.99
C GLY A 104 11.21 4.54 -6.59
N ILE A 105 10.46 5.36 -7.33
CA ILE A 105 9.01 5.53 -7.19
C ILE A 105 8.27 4.76 -8.27
N TYR A 106 7.33 3.93 -7.81
CA TYR A 106 6.51 3.06 -8.65
C TYR A 106 5.04 3.31 -8.36
N GLY A 107 4.18 2.83 -9.26
CA GLY A 107 2.74 2.88 -9.07
C GLY A 107 2.01 1.76 -9.78
N ALA A 108 0.75 1.56 -9.39
CA ALA A 108 -0.17 0.61 -10.00
C ALA A 108 -1.59 1.18 -10.00
N ASP A 109 -2.41 0.70 -10.94
CA ASP A 109 -3.84 0.98 -10.99
C ASP A 109 -4.61 -0.20 -10.36
N LEU A 110 -5.45 0.08 -9.36
CA LEU A 110 -6.32 -0.89 -8.69
C LEU A 110 -7.21 -1.70 -9.64
N SER A 111 -7.55 -1.15 -10.81
CA SER A 111 -8.32 -1.85 -11.82
C SER A 111 -7.50 -2.92 -12.57
N ASN A 112 -6.18 -2.89 -12.45
CA ASN A 112 -5.25 -3.83 -13.05
C ASN A 112 -3.91 -3.90 -12.30
N LEU A 113 -3.92 -4.54 -11.13
CA LEU A 113 -2.73 -4.72 -10.28
C LEU A 113 -1.64 -5.62 -10.89
N GLU A 114 -1.91 -6.30 -12.00
CA GLU A 114 -0.89 -7.11 -12.70
C GLU A 114 0.14 -6.25 -13.46
N ASN A 115 -0.14 -4.96 -13.65
CA ASN A 115 0.73 -4.03 -14.38
C ASN A 115 1.07 -2.82 -13.50
N ASP A 116 2.21 -2.89 -12.84
CA ASP A 116 2.86 -1.74 -12.25
C ASP A 116 3.53 -0.86 -13.34
N PHE A 117 3.97 0.32 -12.93
CA PHE A 117 4.71 1.26 -13.77
C PHE A 117 5.70 2.07 -12.95
N VAL A 118 6.79 2.46 -13.62
CA VAL A 118 7.83 3.32 -13.06
C VAL A 118 7.42 4.78 -13.18
N ILE A 119 7.55 5.54 -12.10
CA ILE A 119 7.35 7.00 -12.07
C ILE A 119 8.71 7.71 -12.08
N ALA A 120 9.63 7.26 -11.24
CA ALA A 120 11.01 7.76 -11.17
C ALA A 120 11.94 6.63 -10.73
N ASP A 121 13.04 6.43 -11.45
CA ASP A 121 14.05 5.40 -11.18
C ASP A 121 15.39 5.89 -11.77
N ILE A 122 16.06 6.77 -11.02
CA ILE A 122 17.30 7.42 -11.47
C ILE A 122 18.47 6.75 -10.77
N GLU A 123 19.27 5.99 -11.54
CA GLU A 123 20.46 5.29 -11.05
C GLU A 123 21.40 6.24 -10.28
N GLY A 124 21.75 5.82 -9.06
CA GLY A 124 22.63 6.56 -8.16
C GLY A 124 21.95 7.70 -7.39
N SER A 125 20.62 7.77 -7.42
CA SER A 125 19.80 8.65 -6.58
C SER A 125 18.69 7.85 -5.88
N ASP A 126 18.36 8.23 -4.65
CA ASP A 126 17.18 7.75 -3.95
C ASP A 126 16.00 8.67 -4.22
N GLN A 127 14.91 8.09 -4.71
CA GLN A 127 13.59 8.71 -4.75
C GLN A 127 12.70 8.08 -3.67
N GLN A 128 12.22 8.90 -2.74
CA GLN A 128 11.54 8.43 -1.52
C GLN A 128 10.34 9.29 -1.12
N ASN A 129 9.54 8.76 -0.20
CA ASN A 129 8.41 9.42 0.45
C ASN A 129 7.40 9.99 -0.55
N PRO A 130 6.84 9.15 -1.45
CA PRO A 130 5.91 9.63 -2.46
C PRO A 130 4.58 10.06 -1.82
N ALA A 131 3.93 11.02 -2.47
CA ALA A 131 2.55 11.41 -2.20
C ALA A 131 1.83 11.65 -3.53
N ILE A 132 0.53 11.39 -3.57
CA ILE A 132 -0.28 11.52 -4.80
C ILE A 132 -1.55 12.35 -4.56
N TYR A 133 -1.88 13.19 -5.52
CA TYR A 133 -3.18 13.84 -5.63
C TYR A 133 -3.59 13.94 -7.09
N GLU A 134 -4.75 13.37 -7.43
CA GLU A 134 -5.18 13.19 -8.82
C GLU A 134 -4.07 12.50 -9.64
N ASN A 135 -3.50 13.19 -10.62
CA ASN A 135 -2.47 12.64 -11.49
C ASN A 135 -1.08 13.19 -11.16
N THR A 136 -0.95 13.97 -10.09
CA THR A 136 0.33 14.53 -9.66
C THR A 136 0.92 13.65 -8.57
N VAL A 137 2.10 13.11 -8.82
CA VAL A 137 2.93 12.41 -7.83
C VAL A 137 4.08 13.33 -7.44
N VAL A 138 4.31 13.49 -6.14
CA VAL A 138 5.40 14.28 -5.55
C VAL A 138 6.28 13.35 -4.73
N TRP A 139 7.60 13.52 -4.78
CA TRP A 139 8.56 12.74 -3.98
C TRP A 139 9.78 13.58 -3.57
N GLN A 140 10.57 13.02 -2.66
CA GLN A 140 11.90 13.52 -2.31
C GLN A 140 12.94 12.81 -3.17
N ASP A 141 13.88 13.54 -3.74
CA ASP A 141 14.94 13.00 -4.61
C ASP A 141 16.30 13.52 -4.12
N ASN A 142 17.32 12.67 -4.05
CA ASN A 142 18.67 13.06 -3.58
C ASN A 142 19.72 13.21 -4.70
N PHE A 143 19.28 13.40 -5.94
CA PHE A 143 20.15 13.56 -7.09
C PHE A 143 21.24 14.63 -6.86
N ASP A 144 22.51 14.27 -7.04
CA ASP A 144 23.68 15.12 -6.74
C ASP A 144 23.85 15.51 -5.26
N THR A 145 23.37 14.65 -4.35
CA THR A 145 23.57 14.66 -2.89
C THR A 145 22.75 15.66 -2.08
N ASP A 146 21.87 16.44 -2.72
CA ASP A 146 20.89 17.30 -2.07
C ASP A 146 19.46 16.76 -2.21
N TRP A 147 18.74 16.72 -1.08
CA TRP A 147 17.34 16.31 -1.05
C TRP A 147 16.44 17.47 -1.50
N ASP A 148 15.80 17.28 -2.64
CA ASP A 148 14.88 18.23 -3.25
C ASP A 148 13.49 17.60 -3.47
N ILE A 149 12.51 18.45 -3.80
CA ILE A 149 11.13 18.01 -4.05
C ILE A 149 10.85 18.02 -5.55
N TYR A 150 10.53 16.84 -6.07
CA TYR A 150 10.19 16.62 -7.48
C TYR A 150 8.73 16.22 -7.62
N ALA A 151 8.21 16.38 -8.83
CA ALA A 151 6.85 16.00 -9.16
C ALA A 151 6.74 15.55 -10.62
N ALA A 152 5.82 14.62 -10.89
CA ALA A 152 5.43 14.20 -12.22
C ALA A 152 3.91 14.22 -12.36
N ASP A 153 3.44 14.53 -13.56
CA ASP A 153 2.07 14.25 -14.00
C ASP A 153 2.07 12.88 -14.69
N ILE A 154 1.27 11.94 -14.19
CA ILE A 154 1.26 10.52 -14.62
C ILE A 154 0.12 10.18 -15.60
N THR A 155 -0.49 11.18 -16.27
CA THR A 155 -1.47 10.94 -17.36
C THR A 155 -0.87 10.44 -18.66
#